data_AF-A0A6G8CEG2-F1
#
_entry.id   AF-A0A6G8CEG2-F1
#
_cell.length_a   1.000
_cell.length_b   1.000
_cell.length_c   1.000
_cell.angle_alpha   90.00
_cell.angle_beta   90.00
_cell.angle_gamma   90.00
#
_symmetry.space_group_name_H-M   'P 1'
#
loop_
_entity.id
_entity.type
_entity.pdbx_description
1 polymer ?
#
loop_
_entity_poly.entity_id
_entity_poly.type
_entity_poly.pdbx_seq_one_letter_code
_entity_poly.pdbx_strand_id
1 'polypeptide(L)'
;MPYFFILSIFVLWLVGLLVGAVIVRYSARLRPLSTYLIAVAIGSVPGFLLGNVALLVGALGVAKLLTLFSLPRILQPLQTLGAAATIFIGPFIASAIGILLGAFLGIVVAWRRQRHKPA
;
A
#
# COMPACT_ATOMS: atom_id res chain seq x y z
N MET A 1 13.74 4.74 -10.57
CA MET A 1 12.81 5.78 -11.08
C MET A 1 11.31 5.44 -10.92
N PRO A 2 10.81 4.19 -10.97
CA PRO A 2 9.38 3.88 -10.79
C PRO A 2 8.79 4.39 -9.47
N TYR A 3 9.58 4.32 -8.40
CA TYR A 3 9.18 4.74 -7.05
C TYR A 3 8.82 6.23 -6.95
N PHE A 4 9.39 7.08 -7.81
CA PHE A 4 9.06 8.50 -7.86
C PHE A 4 7.59 8.70 -8.27
N PHE A 5 7.14 8.00 -9.31
CA PHE A 5 5.75 8.05 -9.78
C PHE A 5 4.78 7.44 -8.75
N ILE A 6 5.14 6.27 -8.18
CA ILE A 6 4.31 5.60 -7.17
C ILE A 6 4.09 6.53 -5.96
N LEU A 7 5.17 7.15 -5.46
CA LEU A 7 5.10 8.03 -4.30
C LEU A 7 4.26 9.28 -4.60
N SER A 8 4.46 9.92 -5.75
CA SER A 8 3.67 11.10 -6.15
C SER A 8 2.18 10.77 -6.25
N ILE A 9 1.81 9.65 -6.88
CA ILE A 9 0.41 9.21 -6.98
C ILE A 9 -0.16 8.91 -5.59
N PHE A 10 0.60 8.25 -4.73
CA PHE A 10 0.18 7.95 -3.36
C PHE A 10 -0.05 9.22 -2.54
N VAL A 11 0.85 10.20 -2.64
CA VAL A 11 0.72 11.49 -1.96
C VAL A 11 -0.50 12.26 -2.47
N LEU A 12 -0.71 12.32 -3.79
CA LEU A 12 -1.90 12.96 -4.37
C LEU A 12 -3.19 12.29 -3.89
N TRP A 13 -3.21 10.96 -3.82
CA TRP A 13 -4.34 10.21 -3.30
C TRP A 13 -4.61 10.49 -1.82
N LEU A 14 -3.57 10.53 -0.97
CA LEU A 14 -3.69 10.92 0.44
C LEU A 14 -4.22 12.34 0.61
N VAL A 15 -3.66 13.29 -0.14
CA VAL A 15 -4.13 14.70 -0.11
C VAL A 15 -5.59 14.77 -0.54
N GLY A 16 -5.98 14.06 -1.60
CA GLY A 16 -7.36 13.99 -2.06
C GLY A 16 -8.31 13.44 -0.99
N LEU A 17 -7.94 12.37 -0.29
CA LEU A 17 -8.71 11.82 0.83
C LEU A 17 -8.88 12.82 1.98
N LEU A 18 -7.80 13.52 2.35
CA LEU A 18 -7.82 14.50 3.43
C LEU A 18 -8.67 15.73 3.07
N VAL A 19 -8.52 16.26 1.85
CA VAL A 19 -9.35 17.35 1.34
C VAL A 19 -10.83 16.92 1.30
N GLY A 20 -11.11 15.72 0.79
CA GLY A 20 -12.46 15.15 0.80
C GLY A 20 -13.02 15.01 2.22
N ALA A 21 -12.20 14.56 3.19
CA ALA A 21 -12.61 14.45 4.58
C ALA A 21 -12.96 15.81 5.20
N VAL A 22 -12.22 16.86 4.86
CA VAL A 22 -12.49 18.24 5.29
C VAL A 22 -13.79 18.75 4.68
N ILE A 23 -13.98 18.63 3.37
CA ILE A 23 -15.19 19.07 2.66
C ILE A 23 -16.43 18.37 3.25
N VAL A 24 -16.36 17.05 3.40
CA VAL A 24 -17.46 16.21 3.88
C VAL A 24 -17.81 16.51 5.34
N ARG A 25 -16.86 17.00 6.14
CA ARG A 25 -17.10 17.37 7.55
C ARG A 25 -18.12 18.49 7.70
N TYR A 26 -18.24 19.39 6.71
CA TYR A 26 -19.19 20.51 6.74
C TYR A 26 -20.62 20.11 6.33
N SER A 27 -20.81 18.91 5.78
CA SER A 27 -22.14 18.41 5.42
C SER A 27 -22.73 17.57 6.55
N ALA A 28 -23.86 18.00 7.12
CA ALA A 28 -24.52 17.31 8.23
C ALA A 28 -24.87 15.84 7.89
N ARG A 29 -25.25 15.54 6.64
CA ARG A 29 -25.57 14.18 6.19
C ARG A 29 -24.35 13.30 5.99
N LEU A 30 -23.21 13.87 5.61
CA LEU A 30 -22.01 13.12 5.22
C LEU A 30 -20.90 13.15 6.28
N ARG A 31 -21.06 13.95 7.34
CA ARG A 31 -20.12 14.06 8.47
C ARG A 31 -19.53 12.73 8.98
N PRO A 32 -20.29 11.61 9.13
CA PRO A 32 -19.69 10.34 9.56
C PRO A 32 -18.63 9.80 8.57
N LEU A 33 -18.78 10.06 7.27
CA LEU A 33 -17.86 9.64 6.22
C LEU A 33 -16.48 10.30 6.37
N SER A 34 -16.41 11.52 6.93
CA SER A 34 -15.15 12.21 7.22
C SER A 34 -14.22 11.37 8.11
N THR A 35 -14.79 10.67 9.11
CA THR A 35 -13.99 9.81 10.00
C THR A 35 -13.44 8.60 9.26
N TYR A 36 -14.22 8.02 8.34
CA TYR A 36 -13.77 6.89 7.53
C TYR A 36 -12.68 7.29 6.54
N LEU A 37 -12.80 8.46 5.89
CA LEU A 37 -11.78 8.98 4.97
C LEU A 37 -10.45 9.23 5.67
N ILE A 38 -10.47 9.83 6.87
CA ILE A 38 -9.27 10.02 7.69
C ILE A 38 -8.68 8.66 8.09
N ALA A 39 -9.52 7.70 8.48
CA ALA A 39 -9.06 6.38 8.88
C ALA A 39 -8.44 5.60 7.72
N VAL A 40 -8.99 5.72 6.51
CA VAL A 40 -8.40 5.18 5.28
C VAL A 40 -7.03 5.82 5.05
N ALA A 41 -6.93 7.15 5.08
CA ALA A 41 -5.66 7.84 4.88
C ALA A 41 -4.59 7.39 5.88
N ILE A 42 -4.93 7.35 7.17
CA ILE A 42 -4.02 6.92 8.24
C ILE A 42 -3.65 5.44 8.08
N GLY A 43 -4.60 4.57 7.77
CA GLY A 43 -4.36 3.13 7.64
C GLY A 43 -3.52 2.77 6.41
N SER A 44 -3.68 3.51 5.31
CA SER A 44 -2.95 3.28 4.07
C SER A 44 -1.47 3.65 4.13
N VAL A 45 -1.05 4.55 5.03
CA VAL A 45 0.38 4.88 5.23
C VAL A 45 1.19 3.68 5.72
N PRO A 46 0.90 3.05 6.87
CA PRO A 46 1.61 1.86 7.31
C PRO A 46 1.37 0.69 6.36
N GLY A 47 0.18 0.60 5.74
CA GLY A 47 -0.09 -0.40 4.70
C GLY A 47 0.88 -0.32 3.52
N PHE A 48 1.06 0.88 2.95
CA PHE A 48 2.03 1.14 1.89
C PHE A 48 3.45 0.78 2.30
N LEU A 49 3.87 1.18 3.50
CA LEU A 49 5.21 0.89 4.02
C LEU A 49 5.42 -0.63 4.19
N LEU A 50 4.49 -1.31 4.85
CA LEU A 50 4.56 -2.75 5.08
C LEU A 50 4.53 -3.55 3.79
N GLY A 51 3.72 -3.15 2.81
CA GLY A 51 3.69 -3.79 1.48
C GLY A 51 5.06 -3.72 0.80
N ASN A 52 5.70 -2.56 0.80
CA ASN A 52 7.03 -2.39 0.20
C ASN A 52 8.15 -3.05 1.02
N VAL A 53 8.06 -3.08 2.35
CA VAL A 53 8.99 -3.84 3.20
C VAL A 53 8.87 -5.34 2.93
N ALA A 54 7.65 -5.87 2.80
CA ALA A 54 7.43 -7.27 2.47
C ALA A 54 8.00 -7.63 1.10
N LEU A 55 7.83 -6.76 0.10
CA LEU A 55 8.45 -6.91 -1.22
C LEU A 55 9.98 -6.94 -1.13
N LEU A 56 10.57 -6.01 -0.36
CA LEU A 56 12.02 -5.95 -0.19
C LEU A 56 12.56 -7.23 0.46
N VAL A 57 11.93 -7.69 1.56
CA VAL A 57 12.32 -8.93 2.24
C VAL A 57 12.16 -10.13 1.31
N GLY A 58 11.05 -10.22 0.57
CA GLY A 58 10.82 -11.28 -0.41
C GLY A 58 11.87 -11.28 -1.53
N ALA A 59 12.18 -10.11 -2.09
CA ALA A 59 13.19 -9.96 -3.13
C ALA A 59 14.59 -10.34 -2.64
N LEU A 60 14.98 -9.93 -1.43
CA LEU A 60 16.24 -10.33 -0.80
C LEU A 60 16.31 -11.84 -0.54
N GLY A 61 15.21 -12.43 -0.09
CA GLY A 61 15.10 -13.87 0.12
C GLY A 61 15.27 -14.65 -1.18
N VAL A 62 14.58 -14.24 -2.25
CA VAL A 62 14.72 -14.84 -3.58
C VAL A 62 16.14 -14.65 -4.11
N ALA A 63 16.72 -13.46 -4.01
CA ALA A 63 18.09 -13.21 -4.44
C ALA A 63 19.09 -14.11 -3.73
N LYS A 64 18.97 -14.27 -2.41
CA LYS A 64 19.82 -15.17 -1.62
C LYS A 64 19.67 -16.63 -2.05
N LEU A 65 18.44 -17.09 -2.32
CA LEU A 65 18.20 -18.44 -2.83
C LEU A 65 18.89 -18.67 -4.18
N LEU A 66 18.81 -17.69 -5.08
CA LEU A 66 19.41 -17.75 -6.40
C LEU A 66 20.95 -17.68 -6.37
N THR A 67 21.55 -17.05 -5.35
CA THR A 67 23.01 -17.09 -5.17
C THR A 67 23.50 -18.43 -4.64
N LEU A 68 22.67 -19.16 -3.89
CA LEU A 68 23.01 -20.48 -3.35
C LEU A 68 22.83 -21.60 -4.38
N PHE A 69 21.87 -21.44 -5.30
CA PHE A 69 21.59 -22.40 -6.36
C PHE A 69 21.91 -21.77 -7.73
N SER A 70 23.09 -22.10 -8.28
CA SER A 70 23.45 -21.70 -9.64
C SER A 70 22.48 -22.32 -10.64
N LEU A 71 21.58 -21.50 -11.18
CA LEU A 71 20.61 -21.95 -12.17
C LEU A 71 21.31 -22.41 -13.47
N PRO A 72 20.83 -23.48 -14.12
CA PRO A 72 21.25 -23.87 -15.46
C PRO A 72 21.14 -22.70 -16.45
N ARG A 73 22.08 -22.58 -17.40
CA ARG A 73 22.10 -21.50 -18.42
C ARG A 73 20.76 -21.30 -19.15
N ILE A 74 20.00 -22.37 -19.36
CA ILE A 74 18.68 -22.36 -20.00
C ILE A 74 17.64 -21.54 -19.21
N LEU A 75 17.79 -21.41 -17.89
CA LEU A 75 16.85 -20.69 -17.02
C LEU A 75 17.29 -19.24 -16.71
N GLN A 76 18.48 -18.81 -17.13
CA GLN A 76 18.95 -17.42 -16.98
C GLN A 76 18.05 -16.36 -17.64
N PRO A 77 17.41 -16.61 -18.80
CA PRO A 77 16.46 -15.66 -19.38
C PRO A 77 15.21 -15.46 -18.51
N LEU A 78 14.73 -16.52 -17.85
CA LEU A 78 13.59 -16.43 -16.93
C LEU A 78 13.96 -15.67 -15.66
N GLN A 79 15.19 -15.83 -15.18
CA GLN A 79 15.70 -15.11 -14.01
C GLN A 79 15.81 -13.60 -14.27
N THR A 80 16.30 -13.21 -15.44
CA THR A 80 16.40 -11.78 -15.84
C THR A 80 15.02 -11.16 -16.04
N LEU A 81 14.09 -11.90 -16.64
CA LEU A 81 12.71 -11.45 -16.83
C LEU A 81 11.97 -11.32 -15.48
N GLY A 82 12.16 -12.27 -14.58
CA GLY A 82 11.65 -12.22 -13.21
C GLY A 82 12.20 -11.04 -12.43
N ALA A 83 13.52 -10.81 -12.48
CA ALA A 83 14.16 -9.67 -11.82
C ALA A 83 13.64 -8.33 -12.37
N ALA A 84 13.51 -8.21 -13.69
CA ALA A 84 12.93 -7.02 -14.31
C ALA A 84 11.48 -6.81 -13.86
N ALA A 85 10.64 -7.84 -13.90
CA ALA A 85 9.25 -7.76 -13.43
C ALA A 85 9.17 -7.37 -11.94
N THR A 86 10.02 -7.94 -11.08
CA THR A 86 10.07 -7.59 -9.66
C THR A 86 10.50 -6.13 -9.43
N ILE A 87 11.42 -5.59 -10.24
CA ILE A 87 11.90 -4.20 -10.09
C ILE A 87 10.87 -3.19 -10.63
N PHE A 88 10.24 -3.48 -11.76
CA PHE A 88 9.34 -2.54 -12.43
C PHE A 88 7.90 -2.65 -11.95
N ILE A 89 7.37 -3.85 -11.77
CA ILE A 89 5.96 -4.10 -11.45
C ILE A 89 5.78 -4.40 -9.95
N GLY A 90 6.77 -5.05 -9.33
CA GLY A 90 6.72 -5.43 -7.91
C GLY A 90 6.32 -4.29 -6.98
N PRO A 91 6.98 -3.10 -7.02
CA PRO A 91 6.63 -1.98 -6.16
C PRO A 91 5.19 -1.48 -6.36
N PHE A 92 4.63 -1.53 -7.58
CA PHE A 92 3.25 -1.13 -7.82
C PHE A 92 2.26 -2.10 -7.16
N ILE A 93 2.46 -3.40 -7.36
CA ILE A 93 1.59 -4.44 -6.80
C ILE A 93 1.67 -4.42 -5.27
N ALA A 94 2.89 -4.40 -4.72
CA ALA A 94 3.12 -4.39 -3.28
C ALA A 94 2.52 -3.15 -2.61
N SER A 95 2.70 -1.98 -3.23
CA SER A 95 2.09 -0.73 -2.77
C SER A 95 0.57 -0.78 -2.81
N ALA A 96 -0.02 -1.26 -3.91
CA ALA A 96 -1.47 -1.34 -4.07
C ALA A 96 -2.10 -2.28 -3.03
N ILE A 97 -1.54 -3.49 -2.86
CA ILE A 97 -2.02 -4.45 -1.85
C ILE A 97 -1.86 -3.86 -0.45
N GLY A 98 -0.69 -3.28 -0.15
CA GLY A 98 -0.42 -2.64 1.13
C GLY A 98 -1.41 -1.52 1.46
N ILE A 99 -1.65 -0.61 0.52
CA ILE A 99 -2.60 0.50 0.65
C ILE A 99 -4.02 -0.02 0.89
N LEU A 100 -4.46 -1.03 0.12
CA LEU A 100 -5.81 -1.61 0.24
C LEU A 100 -6.03 -2.30 1.58
N LEU A 101 -5.06 -3.11 2.03
CA LEU A 101 -5.11 -3.77 3.34
C LEU A 101 -5.08 -2.73 4.48
N GLY A 102 -4.20 -1.73 4.36
CA GLY A 102 -4.12 -0.63 5.32
C GLY A 102 -5.41 0.19 5.40
N ALA A 103 -6.01 0.52 4.25
CA ALA A 103 -7.29 1.22 4.15
C ALA A 103 -8.41 0.43 4.81
N PHE A 104 -8.50 -0.87 4.51
CA PHE A 104 -9.50 -1.76 5.06
C PHE A 104 -9.39 -1.87 6.59
N LEU A 105 -8.16 -2.06 7.10
CA LEU A 105 -7.91 -2.08 8.55
C LEU A 105 -8.28 -0.73 9.20
N GLY A 106 -7.95 0.39 8.54
CA GLY A 106 -8.35 1.72 8.98
C GLY A 106 -9.87 1.86 9.13
N ILE A 107 -10.63 1.41 8.12
CA ILE A 107 -12.10 1.40 8.15
C ILE A 107 -12.62 0.54 9.31
N VAL A 108 -12.11 -0.68 9.46
CA VAL A 108 -12.53 -1.61 10.54
C VAL A 108 -12.27 -0.98 11.92
N VAL A 109 -11.13 -0.35 12.13
CA VAL A 109 -10.78 0.33 13.39
C VAL A 109 -11.71 1.52 13.64
N ALA A 110 -11.98 2.35 12.63
CA ALA A 110 -12.89 3.48 12.76
C ALA A 110 -14.32 3.04 13.08
N TRP A 111 -14.81 1.99 12.42
CA TRP A 111 -16.12 1.41 12.65
C TRP A 111 -16.27 0.88 14.08
N ARG A 112 -15.27 0.13 14.58
CA ARG A 112 -15.26 -0.35 15.96
C ARG A 112 -15.27 0.81 16.96
N ARG A 113 -14.49 1.87 16.72
CA ARG A 113 -14.45 3.06 17.59
C ARG A 113 -15.77 3.82 17.63
N GLN A 114 -16.48 3.93 16.51
CA GLN A 114 -17.78 4.59 16.48
C GLN A 114 -18.86 3.81 17.26
N ARG A 115 -18.81 2.48 17.24
CA ARG A 115 -19.72 1.62 18.01
C ARG A 115 -19.49 1.65 19.53
N HIS A 116 -18.36 2.17 20.00
CA HIS A 116 -18.00 2.20 21.42
C HIS A 116 -18.01 3.61 22.02
N LYS A 117 -18.47 4.63 21.28
CA LYS A 117 -18.75 5.94 21.88
C LYS A 117 -20.10 5.85 22.60
N PRO A 118 -20.16 5.97 23.94
CA PRO A 118 -21.43 6.16 24.64
C PRO A 118 -22.09 7.44 24.12
N ALA A 119 -23.41 7.38 23.96
CA ALA A 119 -24.26 8.48 23.49
C ALA A 119 -24.16 9.70 24.41
#